data_AF-A0A0G0D8A2-F1
#
_entry.id   AF-A0A0G0D8A2-F1
#
_cell.length_a   1.000
_cell.length_b   1.000
_cell.length_c   1.000
_cell.angle_alpha   90.00
_cell.angle_beta   90.00
_cell.angle_gamma   90.00
#
_symmetry.space_group_name_H-M   'P 1'
#
loop_
_entity.id
_entity.type
_entity.pdbx_description
1 polymer ?
#
loop_
_entity_poly.entity_id
_entity_poly.type
_entity_poly.pdbx_seq_one_letter_code
_entity_poly.pdbx_strand_id
1 'polypeptide(L)'
;MLIVIILIELLILFLLSNRLSNALFRLFWVIFKNKYIASGILTFILLPGTVVHEFSHLLSAEILRVPTGEISFSPKIKHLENHQEEIGMGSVEIASTDPFRKFIIGIAPTMSGLLVLILLI
;
A
#
# COMPACT_ATOMS: atom_id res chain seq x y z
N MET A 1 16.63 21.07 4.55
CA MET A 1 16.99 19.97 5.48
C MET A 1 15.80 19.07 5.79
N LEU A 2 14.69 19.59 6.32
CA LEU A 2 13.52 18.78 6.71
C LEU A 2 12.98 17.88 5.58
N ILE A 3 12.80 18.42 4.37
CA ILE A 3 12.29 17.67 3.21
C ILE A 3 13.20 16.48 2.85
N VAL A 4 14.51 16.67 2.92
CA VAL A 4 15.50 15.61 2.61
C VAL A 4 15.39 14.48 3.64
N ILE A 5 15.19 14.82 4.92
CA ILE A 5 14.99 13.84 6.00
C ILE A 5 13.71 13.03 5.74
N ILE A 6 12.59 13.71 5.45
CA ILE A 6 11.31 13.05 5.15
C ILE A 6 11.44 12.10 3.95
N LEU A 7 12.13 12.51 2.87
CA LEU A 7 12.34 11.65 1.70
C LEU A 7 13.17 10.41 2.03
N ILE A 8 14.21 10.55 2.87
CA ILE A 8 15.02 9.42 3.33
C ILE A 8 14.19 8.47 4.20
N GLU A 9 13.40 9.00 5.12
CA GLU A 9 12.51 8.20 5.98
C GLU A 9 11.47 7.44 5.15
N LEU A 10 10.84 8.10 4.18
CA LEU A 10 9.90 7.45 3.26
C LEU A 10 10.57 6.34 2.43
N LEU A 11 11.82 6.55 1.98
CA LEU A 11 12.57 5.53 1.25
C LEU A 11 12.90 4.33 2.14
N ILE A 12 13.35 4.57 3.38
CA ILE A 12 13.64 3.50 4.34
C ILE A 12 12.35 2.72 4.65
N LEU A 13 11.25 3.44 4.93
CA LEU A 13 9.94 2.83 5.16
C LEU A 13 9.46 2.03 3.97
N PHE A 14 9.64 2.52 2.74
CA PHE A 14 9.32 1.79 1.52
C PHE A 14 10.07 0.46 1.44
N LEU A 15 11.39 0.47 1.70
CA LEU A 15 12.21 -0.75 1.70
C LEU A 15 11.85 -1.72 2.84
N LEU A 16 11.39 -1.21 3.98
CA LEU A 16 11.03 -2.02 5.15
C LEU A 16 9.55 -2.40 5.23
N SER A 17 8.69 -1.80 4.41
CA SER A 17 7.23 -1.90 4.50
C SER A 17 6.75 -3.36 4.49
N ASN A 18 7.22 -4.16 3.53
CA ASN A 18 6.85 -5.58 3.46
C ASN A 18 7.31 -6.36 4.69
N ARG A 19 8.51 -6.06 5.22
CA ARG A 19 9.03 -6.74 6.42
C ARG A 19 8.23 -6.36 7.65
N LEU A 20 7.89 -5.08 7.80
CA LEU A 20 7.10 -4.57 8.91
C LEU A 20 5.70 -5.20 8.91
N SER A 21 5.04 -5.18 7.76
CA SER A 21 3.69 -5.75 7.59
C SER A 21 3.65 -7.24 7.92
N ASN A 22 4.61 -8.01 7.40
CA ASN A 22 4.71 -9.44 7.70
C ASN A 22 5.08 -9.72 9.17
N ALA A 23 5.90 -8.86 9.79
CA ALA A 23 6.22 -8.98 11.21
C ALA A 23 5.00 -8.70 12.10
N LEU A 24 4.24 -7.65 11.80
CA LEU A 24 3.00 -7.31 12.50
C LEU A 24 1.95 -8.40 12.36
N PHE A 25 1.76 -8.93 11.16
CA PHE A 25 0.86 -10.07 10.96
C PHE A 25 1.28 -11.28 11.77
N ARG A 26 2.57 -11.67 11.72
CA ARG A 26 3.06 -12.81 12.52
C ARG A 26 2.83 -12.57 14.01
N LEU A 27 3.07 -11.36 14.50
CA LEU A 27 2.81 -10.99 15.88
C LEU A 27 1.33 -11.19 16.24
N PHE A 28 0.41 -10.64 15.45
CA PHE A 28 -1.02 -10.85 15.68
C PHE A 28 -1.45 -12.32 15.52
N TRP A 29 -0.86 -13.04 14.56
CA TRP A 29 -1.15 -14.45 14.37
C TRP A 29 -0.69 -15.30 15.56
N VAL A 30 0.48 -15.03 16.15
CA VAL A 30 0.94 -15.72 17.37
C VAL A 30 0.04 -15.43 18.57
N ILE A 31 -0.44 -14.19 18.70
CA ILE A 31 -1.31 -13.75 19.81
C ILE A 31 -2.71 -14.38 19.70
N PHE A 32 -3.36 -14.24 18.54
CA PHE A 32 -4.75 -14.65 18.34
C PHE A 32 -4.91 -16.08 17.83
N LYS A 33 -3.81 -16.70 17.36
CA LYS A 33 -3.76 -18.04 16.74
C LYS A 33 -4.75 -18.26 15.59
N ASN A 34 -5.25 -17.18 15.01
CA ASN A 34 -6.22 -17.20 13.91
C ASN A 34 -5.77 -16.22 12.82
N LYS A 35 -5.50 -16.73 11.63
CA LYS A 35 -5.01 -15.94 10.49
C LYS A 35 -6.02 -14.88 10.04
N TYR A 36 -7.32 -15.16 10.12
CA TYR A 36 -8.37 -14.22 9.73
C TYR A 36 -8.47 -13.04 10.69
N ILE A 37 -8.31 -13.28 12.00
CA ILE A 37 -8.31 -12.22 13.01
C ILE A 37 -7.05 -11.38 12.86
N ALA A 38 -5.89 -12.02 12.67
CA ALA A 38 -4.61 -11.33 12.48
C ALA A 38 -4.60 -10.43 11.23
N SER A 39 -5.09 -10.94 10.09
CA SER A 39 -5.21 -10.13 8.88
C SER A 39 -6.26 -9.04 9.01
N GLY A 40 -7.40 -9.31 9.64
CA GLY A 40 -8.45 -8.32 9.87
C GLY A 40 -7.99 -7.14 10.72
N ILE A 41 -7.26 -7.39 11.81
CA ILE A 41 -6.68 -6.34 12.65
C ILE A 41 -5.64 -5.53 11.86
N LEU A 42 -4.75 -6.20 11.13
CA LEU A 42 -3.72 -5.52 10.35
C LEU A 42 -4.34 -4.64 9.26
N THR A 43 -5.33 -5.17 8.54
CA THR A 43 -6.09 -4.41 7.54
C THR A 43 -6.77 -3.23 8.20
N PHE A 44 -7.48 -3.40 9.32
CA PHE A 44 -8.17 -2.30 9.99
C PHE A 44 -7.24 -1.14 10.36
N ILE A 45 -6.05 -1.44 10.86
CA ILE A 45 -5.04 -0.44 11.23
C ILE A 45 -4.51 0.32 10.01
N LEU A 46 -4.27 -0.40 8.91
CA LEU A 46 -3.63 0.17 7.71
C LEU A 46 -4.62 0.68 6.66
N LEU A 47 -5.91 0.37 6.82
CA LEU A 47 -6.98 0.70 5.88
C LEU A 47 -7.04 2.18 5.53
N PRO A 48 -6.93 3.16 6.47
CA PRO A 48 -6.99 4.57 6.11
C PRO A 48 -5.89 4.95 5.10
N GLY A 49 -4.67 4.43 5.31
CA GLY A 49 -3.55 4.63 4.41
C GLY A 49 -3.73 3.90 3.08
N THR A 50 -4.21 2.65 3.11
CA THR A 50 -4.49 1.86 1.90
C THR A 50 -5.57 2.52 1.04
N VAL A 51 -6.61 3.10 1.65
CA VAL A 51 -7.67 3.82 0.91
C VAL A 51 -7.08 5.03 0.18
N VAL A 52 -6.29 5.86 0.86
CA VAL A 52 -5.60 6.98 0.22
C VAL A 52 -4.68 6.49 -0.91
N HIS A 53 -3.97 5.38 -0.68
CA HIS A 53 -3.04 4.80 -1.65
C HIS A 53 -3.74 4.35 -2.93
N GLU A 54 -4.72 3.46 -2.84
CA GLU A 54 -5.44 2.92 -4.01
C GLU A 54 -6.25 4.01 -4.73
N PHE A 55 -6.85 4.94 -3.97
CA PHE A 55 -7.61 6.04 -4.57
C PHE A 55 -6.70 7.01 -5.33
N SER A 56 -5.47 7.22 -4.87
CA SER A 56 -4.48 8.04 -5.60
C SER A 56 -4.11 7.41 -6.94
N HIS A 57 -3.94 6.08 -6.97
CA HIS A 57 -3.75 5.34 -8.21
C HIS A 57 -4.95 5.48 -9.14
N LEU A 58 -6.16 5.28 -8.62
CA LEU A 58 -7.39 5.37 -9.40
C LEU A 58 -7.60 6.77 -9.98
N LEU A 59 -7.52 7.82 -9.15
CA LEU A 59 -7.68 9.20 -9.61
C LEU A 59 -6.66 9.57 -10.67
N SER A 60 -5.40 9.18 -10.47
CA SER A 60 -4.33 9.43 -11.45
C SER A 60 -4.59 8.70 -12.76
N ALA A 61 -5.02 7.43 -12.70
CA ALA A 61 -5.39 6.66 -13.88
C ALA A 61 -6.56 7.30 -14.64
N GLU A 62 -7.60 7.73 -13.92
CA GLU A 62 -8.78 8.38 -14.51
C GLU A 62 -8.45 9.71 -15.18
N ILE A 63 -7.65 10.57 -14.52
CA ILE A 63 -7.16 11.84 -15.09
C ILE A 63 -6.37 11.59 -16.38
N LEU A 64 -5.56 10.53 -16.41
CA LEU A 64 -4.76 10.13 -17.57
C LEU A 64 -5.54 9.27 -18.59
N ARG A 65 -6.85 9.05 -18.35
CA ARG A 65 -7.76 8.25 -19.18
C ARG A 65 -7.23 6.84 -19.42
N VAL A 66 -6.67 6.23 -18.38
CA VAL A 66 -6.25 4.82 -18.38
C VAL A 66 -7.39 3.99 -17.78
N PRO A 67 -7.90 2.96 -18.50
CA PRO A 67 -8.97 2.11 -17.97
C PRO A 67 -8.61 1.49 -16.62
N THR A 68 -9.53 1.59 -15.67
CA THR A 68 -9.45 1.01 -14.33
C THR A 68 -10.43 -0.15 -14.19
N GLY A 69 -10.11 -1.11 -13.34
CA GLY A 69 -10.94 -2.28 -13.04
C GLY A 69 -11.39 -2.30 -11.59
N GLU A 70 -11.46 -3.49 -11.00
CA GLU A 70 -11.93 -3.65 -9.63
C GLU A 70 -10.97 -3.05 -8.60
N ILE A 71 -11.55 -2.51 -7.53
CA ILE A 71 -10.82 -2.08 -6.33
C ILE A 71 -11.16 -3.06 -5.21
N SER A 72 -10.13 -3.58 -4.57
CA SER A 72 -10.25 -4.44 -3.39
C SER A 72 -9.46 -3.86 -2.24
N PHE A 73 -10.10 -3.77 -1.08
CA PHE A 73 -9.46 -3.43 0.21
C PHE A 73 -9.29 -4.66 1.11
N SER A 74 -9.62 -5.84 0.60
CA SER A 74 -9.51 -7.09 1.33
C SER A 74 -8.06 -7.57 1.34
N PRO A 75 -7.54 -8.03 2.50
CA PRO A 75 -6.21 -8.58 2.55
C PRO A 75 -6.12 -9.86 1.72
N LYS A 76 -5.07 -10.00 0.92
CA LYS A 76 -4.73 -11.21 0.17
C LYS A 76 -3.46 -11.81 0.76
N ILE A 77 -3.56 -13.00 1.33
CA ILE A 77 -2.40 -13.76 1.81
C ILE A 77 -1.87 -14.57 0.63
N LYS A 78 -0.68 -14.24 0.15
CA LYS A 78 0.05 -14.98 -0.88
C LYS A 78 1.07 -15.90 -0.20
N HIS A 79 1.04 -17.18 -0.58
CA HIS A 79 2.04 -18.15 -0.18
C HIS A 79 3.18 -18.14 -1.20
N LEU A 80 4.40 -17.78 -0.78
CA LEU A 80 5.59 -17.86 -1.60
C LEU A 80 6.22 -19.26 -1.52
N GLU A 81 6.95 -19.64 -2.58
CA GLU A 81 7.62 -20.94 -2.71
C GLU A 81 8.60 -21.24 -1.55
N ASN A 82 9.12 -20.20 -0.89
CA ASN A 82 10.01 -20.29 0.26
C ASN A 82 9.29 -20.40 1.61
N HIS A 83 8.00 -20.77 1.63
CA HIS A 83 7.14 -20.84 2.82
C HIS A 83 6.94 -19.49 3.53
N GLN A 84 7.29 -18.38 2.89
CA GLN A 84 6.96 -17.05 3.40
C GLN A 84 5.53 -16.67 2.98
N GLU A 85 4.83 -15.99 3.88
CA GLU A 85 3.55 -15.38 3.59
C GLU A 85 3.78 -13.89 3.27
N GLU A 86 3.28 -13.43 2.14
CA GLU A 86 3.21 -12.01 1.79
C GLU A 86 1.76 -11.56 1.84
N ILE A 87 1.52 -10.41 2.46
CA ILE A 87 0.19 -9.90 2.72
C ILE A 87 -0.01 -8.66 1.86
N GLY A 88 -0.82 -8.79 0.83
CA GLY A 88 -1.39 -7.63 0.13
C GLY A 88 -2.54 -7.07 0.96
N MET A 89 -2.61 -5.74 1.11
CA MET A 89 -3.65 -5.08 1.91
C MET A 89 -4.75 -4.44 1.06
N GLY A 90 -4.43 -4.13 -0.20
CA GLY A 90 -5.35 -3.58 -1.18
C GLY A 90 -4.82 -3.79 -2.59
N SER A 91 -5.68 -3.56 -3.57
CA SER A 91 -5.30 -3.52 -4.99
C SER A 91 -6.35 -2.78 -5.81
N VAL A 92 -5.92 -1.90 -6.70
CA VAL A 92 -6.69 -1.43 -7.84
C VAL A 92 -6.15 -2.02 -9.15
N GLU A 93 -7.04 -2.51 -10.00
CA GLU A 93 -6.67 -2.95 -11.34
C GLU A 93 -6.49 -1.77 -12.29
N ILE A 94 -5.32 -1.68 -12.92
CA ILE A 94 -4.98 -0.63 -13.88
C ILE A 94 -4.55 -1.31 -15.17
N ALA A 95 -5.17 -0.92 -16.29
CA ALA A 95 -4.82 -1.45 -17.59
C ALA A 95 -3.35 -1.17 -17.96
N SER A 96 -2.75 -2.07 -18.75
CA SER A 96 -1.41 -1.85 -19.29
C SER A 96 -1.38 -0.58 -20.13
N THR A 97 -0.38 0.26 -19.90
CA THR A 97 -0.23 1.58 -20.53
C THR A 97 1.24 1.87 -20.80
N ASP A 98 1.52 2.95 -21.52
CA ASP A 98 2.89 3.42 -21.77
C ASP A 98 3.65 3.76 -20.47
N PRO A 99 5.00 3.74 -20.52
CA PRO A 99 5.83 3.96 -19.34
C PRO A 99 5.59 5.29 -18.63
N PHE A 100 5.21 6.35 -19.35
CA PHE A 100 5.01 7.67 -18.77
C PHE A 100 3.76 7.72 -17.91
N ARG A 101 2.60 7.28 -18.45
CA ARG A 101 1.36 7.20 -17.65
C ARG A 101 1.52 6.21 -16.49
N LYS A 102 2.18 5.07 -16.72
CA LYS A 102 2.46 4.10 -15.67
C LYS A 102 3.30 4.69 -14.52
N PHE A 103 4.31 5.50 -14.85
CA PHE A 103 5.13 6.18 -13.86
C PHE A 103 4.32 7.19 -13.02
N ILE A 104 3.52 8.06 -13.67
CA ILE A 104 2.71 9.06 -12.97
C ILE A 104 1.69 8.38 -12.04
N ILE A 105 1.03 7.33 -12.51
CA ILE A 105 0.11 6.54 -11.69
C ILE A 105 0.87 5.91 -10.53
N GLY A 106 2.05 5.33 -10.78
CA GLY A 106 2.90 4.70 -9.78
C GLY A 106 3.34 5.63 -8.64
N ILE A 107 3.67 6.89 -8.94
CA ILE A 107 4.11 7.85 -7.92
C ILE A 107 2.96 8.61 -7.23
N ALA A 108 1.74 8.53 -7.76
CA ALA A 108 0.59 9.28 -7.26
C ALA A 108 0.27 9.06 -5.77
N PRO A 109 0.34 7.83 -5.22
CA PRO A 109 0.13 7.60 -3.79
C PRO A 109 1.16 8.31 -2.91
N THR A 110 2.43 8.30 -3.31
CA THR A 110 3.50 8.95 -2.56
C THR A 110 3.30 10.47 -2.52
N MET A 111 2.91 11.06 -3.65
CA MET A 111 2.62 12.50 -3.72
C MET A 111 1.39 12.87 -2.88
N SER A 112 0.32 12.09 -2.98
CA SER A 112 -0.91 12.33 -2.21
C SER A 112 -0.69 12.15 -0.71
N GLY A 113 0.04 11.11 -0.31
CA GLY A 113 0.42 10.88 1.09
C GLY A 113 1.27 12.03 1.65
N LEU A 114 2.24 12.54 0.87
CA LEU A 114 3.05 13.68 1.29
C LEU A 114 2.20 14.95 1.47
N LEU A 115 1.26 15.22 0.54
CA LEU A 115 0.33 16.34 0.67
C LEU A 115 -0.54 16.22 1.92
N VAL A 116 -1.10 15.04 2.19
CA VAL A 116 -1.90 14.79 3.41
C VAL A 116 -1.07 15.04 4.68
N LEU A 117 0.18 14.56 4.72
CA LEU A 117 1.06 14.79 5.86
C LEU A 117 1.37 16.27 6.06
N ILE A 118 1.66 17.01 4.99
CA ILE A 118 1.92 18.45 5.07
C ILE A 118 0.69 19.24 5.52
N LEU A 119 -0.52 18.82 5.13
CA LEU A 119 -1.76 19.49 5.55
C LEU A 119 -2.15 19.22 7.01
N LEU A 120 -1.66 18.11 7.59
CA LEU A 120 -1.95 17.72 8.97
C LEU A 120 -1.00 18.34 10.00
N ILE A 121 0.17 18.82 9.57
CA ILE A 121 1.23 19.40 10.41
C ILE A 121 1.22 20.92 10.26
#